data_AF-A0A074ZBG3-F1
#
_entry.id   AF-A0A074ZBG3-F1
#
_cell.length_a   1.000
_cell.length_b   1.000
_cell.length_c   1.000
_cell.angle_alpha   90.00
_cell.angle_beta   90.00
_cell.angle_gamma   90.00
#
_symmetry.space_group_name_H-M   'P 1'
#
loop_
_entity.id
_entity.type
_entity.pdbx_description
1 polymer ?
#
loop_
_entity_poly.entity_id
_entity_poly.type
_entity_poly.pdbx_seq_one_letter_code
_entity_poly.pdbx_strand_id
1 'polypeptide(L)'
;MNVRECHFEADTTGYSPLHRPIEEHIQTGVINLDKPSNPSSHEVVAWVKRALCVGKTGHSGTLDPKVTGCLIVCIDRATRLVKSQQSAGKVYVGIFRLHEALDDYKRVHQVCRLRFRNDSQAVETLSGALFQRPPLVAAVKRQLRVRTVYENKLLEYDKEKGLGVIRVTCEAGTYVRTLCVHIGLLLGCGGVMEELRRIRSGILTEEDNMVTMHDILDAKWLYDNRRDESYLRRVIMPLEKLLIGHKRIMLKDTAVSAICYGAKLMLPGVLRYDNDITVNDEIVLMTTKGEAIAIAIALMTTATIATCDHGLVAKLKRVIMERDLYPRQWGRGPVAMERKKLVAQGLLSKYAKPGEAPPVVPAASKVRNSHNPVPVSSSSSDEEPGPPRSKKNPKIQEPSSDESD
;
A
#
# COMPACT_ATOMS: atom_id res chain seq x y z
N MET A 1 10.99 -18.85 -4.55
CA MET A 1 9.76 -19.10 -3.78
C MET A 1 9.63 -20.59 -3.50
N ASN A 2 9.27 -20.92 -2.27
CA ASN A 2 8.87 -22.26 -1.85
C ASN A 2 7.51 -22.63 -2.46
N VAL A 3 7.29 -23.91 -2.67
CA VAL A 3 6.02 -24.46 -3.16
C VAL A 3 5.22 -24.95 -1.95
N ARG A 4 3.97 -24.52 -1.81
CA ARG A 4 3.03 -25.14 -0.85
C ARG A 4 2.21 -26.24 -1.52
N GLU A 5 1.77 -25.99 -2.75
CA GLU A 5 0.89 -26.86 -3.50
C GLU A 5 1.14 -26.72 -5.01
N CYS A 6 0.98 -27.81 -5.76
CA CYS A 6 1.04 -27.82 -7.24
C CYS A 6 -0.33 -28.02 -7.89
N HIS A 7 -1.36 -28.40 -7.12
CA HIS A 7 -2.69 -28.69 -7.62
C HIS A 7 -3.55 -27.42 -7.64
N PHE A 8 -3.69 -26.84 -8.83
CA PHE A 8 -4.63 -25.78 -9.14
C PHE A 8 -4.96 -25.81 -10.64
N GLU A 9 -6.12 -25.28 -11.00
CA GLU A 9 -6.49 -24.98 -12.38
C GLU A 9 -6.17 -23.51 -12.65
N ALA A 10 -5.46 -23.23 -13.75
CA ALA A 10 -5.09 -21.87 -14.13
C ALA A 10 -6.25 -21.18 -14.84
N ASP A 11 -6.63 -20.00 -14.38
CA ASP A 11 -7.70 -19.21 -15.00
C ASP A 11 -7.13 -18.47 -16.22
N THR A 12 -7.86 -18.40 -17.33
CA THR A 12 -7.45 -17.64 -18.52
C THR A 12 -7.59 -16.13 -18.34
N THR A 13 -8.26 -15.66 -17.28
CA THR A 13 -8.55 -14.25 -17.04
C THR A 13 -7.38 -13.49 -16.42
N GLY A 14 -7.22 -12.21 -16.78
CA GLY A 14 -6.11 -11.36 -16.35
C GLY A 14 -4.85 -11.53 -17.20
N TYR A 15 -3.87 -10.64 -17.02
CA TYR A 15 -2.70 -10.53 -17.90
C TYR A 15 -1.40 -10.49 -17.11
N SER A 16 -0.31 -11.00 -17.69
CA SER A 16 1.01 -10.68 -17.14
C SER A 16 1.25 -9.17 -17.22
N PRO A 17 1.81 -8.50 -16.18
CA PRO A 17 1.88 -7.04 -16.11
C PRO A 17 2.52 -6.32 -17.30
N LEU A 18 3.46 -6.97 -18.01
CA LEU A 18 4.12 -6.42 -19.20
C LEU A 18 3.31 -6.62 -20.51
N HIS A 19 2.36 -7.55 -20.50
CA HIS A 19 1.55 -7.99 -21.64
C HIS A 19 0.08 -7.58 -21.52
N ARG A 20 -0.24 -6.61 -20.65
CA ARG A 20 -1.57 -5.98 -20.58
C ARG A 20 -1.90 -5.29 -21.91
N PRO A 21 -3.18 -5.30 -22.36
CA PRO A 21 -3.67 -4.38 -23.38
C PRO A 21 -3.32 -2.93 -23.02
N ILE A 22 -3.08 -2.07 -24.00
CA ILE A 22 -2.47 -0.76 -23.76
C ILE A 22 -3.32 0.13 -22.83
N GLU A 23 -4.64 0.09 -22.94
CA GLU A 23 -5.57 0.79 -22.05
C GLU A 23 -5.42 0.33 -20.58
N GLU A 24 -5.33 -0.97 -20.35
CA GLU A 24 -5.15 -1.53 -18.99
C GLU A 24 -3.74 -1.27 -18.46
N HIS A 25 -2.73 -1.30 -19.33
CA HIS A 25 -1.34 -0.94 -19.02
C HIS A 25 -1.25 0.51 -18.54
N ILE A 26 -1.91 1.45 -19.23
CA ILE A 26 -2.03 2.85 -18.80
C ILE A 26 -2.77 2.95 -17.45
N GLN A 27 -3.94 2.32 -17.32
CA GLN A 27 -4.76 2.41 -16.11
C GLN A 27 -4.11 1.78 -14.86
N THR A 28 -3.20 0.81 -15.05
CA THR A 28 -2.37 0.20 -14.01
C THR A 28 -0.94 0.77 -13.97
N GLY A 29 -0.73 1.90 -14.65
CA GLY A 29 0.58 2.47 -14.91
C GLY A 29 1.14 3.39 -13.83
N VAL A 30 2.47 3.46 -13.80
CA VAL A 30 3.27 4.40 -13.01
C VAL A 30 4.38 4.99 -13.87
N ILE A 31 4.65 6.28 -13.69
CA ILE A 31 5.68 7.02 -14.42
C ILE A 31 6.69 7.56 -13.42
N ASN A 32 7.99 7.37 -13.68
CA ASN A 32 9.07 8.03 -12.95
C ASN A 32 9.38 9.35 -13.67
N LEU A 33 8.74 10.44 -13.26
CA LEU A 33 8.85 11.72 -13.96
C LEU A 33 10.02 12.55 -13.43
N ASP A 34 10.85 13.11 -14.30
CA ASP A 34 11.70 14.25 -13.94
C ASP A 34 10.82 15.49 -13.84
N LYS A 35 10.50 15.90 -12.62
CA LYS A 35 9.72 17.12 -12.41
C LYS A 35 10.59 18.31 -12.84
N PRO A 36 10.16 19.15 -13.81
CA PRO A 36 10.89 20.37 -14.14
C PRO A 36 10.83 21.38 -12.98
N SER A 37 11.79 22.30 -12.95
CA SER A 37 11.76 23.42 -12.02
C SER A 37 10.68 24.43 -12.41
N ASN A 38 10.11 25.11 -11.41
CA ASN A 38 9.02 26.09 -11.44
C ASN A 38 7.58 25.57 -11.19
N PRO A 39 6.95 24.66 -11.98
CA PRO A 39 5.57 24.29 -11.72
C PRO A 39 5.46 23.47 -10.43
N SER A 40 4.32 23.58 -9.74
CA SER A 40 4.04 22.75 -8.57
C SER A 40 3.86 21.29 -8.97
N SER A 41 4.10 20.36 -8.04
CA SER A 41 3.86 18.93 -8.28
C SER A 41 2.41 18.63 -8.69
N HIS A 42 1.44 19.42 -8.22
CA HIS A 42 0.03 19.23 -8.55
C HIS A 42 -0.30 19.65 -9.99
N GLU A 43 0.27 20.76 -10.47
CA GLU A 43 0.11 21.21 -11.86
C GLU A 43 0.69 20.18 -12.83
N VAL A 44 1.93 19.74 -12.58
CA VAL A 44 2.60 18.71 -13.41
C VAL A 44 1.77 17.42 -13.48
N VAL A 45 1.25 16.95 -12.34
CA VAL A 45 0.39 15.75 -12.27
C VAL A 45 -0.96 15.94 -12.95
N ALA A 46 -1.49 17.16 -12.99
CA ALA A 46 -2.67 17.52 -13.77
C ALA A 46 -2.38 17.59 -15.27
N TRP A 47 -1.16 18.00 -15.67
CA TRP A 47 -0.72 17.98 -17.07
C TRP A 47 -0.56 16.55 -17.58
N VAL A 48 0.07 15.66 -16.80
CA VAL A 48 0.12 14.21 -17.12
C VAL A 48 -1.28 13.63 -17.27
N LYS A 49 -2.22 13.99 -16.38
CA LYS A 49 -3.62 13.56 -16.49
C LYS A 49 -4.26 13.96 -17.82
N ARG A 50 -4.07 15.22 -18.24
CA ARG A 50 -4.62 15.74 -19.50
C ARG A 50 -3.95 15.11 -20.72
N ALA A 51 -2.62 15.04 -20.72
CA ALA A 51 -1.82 14.46 -21.81
C ALA A 51 -2.25 13.02 -22.11
N LEU A 52 -2.34 12.17 -21.07
CA LEU A 52 -2.72 10.76 -21.25
C LEU A 52 -4.24 10.52 -21.36
N CYS A 53 -5.06 11.56 -21.21
CA CYS A 53 -6.54 11.48 -21.19
C CYS A 53 -7.11 10.50 -20.13
N VAL A 54 -6.45 10.41 -18.96
CA VAL A 54 -6.77 9.43 -17.91
C VAL A 54 -7.71 9.98 -16.83
N GLY A 55 -8.44 9.10 -16.14
CA GLY A 55 -9.47 9.51 -15.18
C GLY A 55 -8.91 10.17 -13.92
N LYS A 56 -7.80 9.64 -13.40
CA LYS A 56 -7.21 10.05 -12.14
C LYS A 56 -5.69 9.87 -12.15
N THR A 57 -4.98 10.79 -11.49
CA THR A 57 -3.55 10.69 -11.22
C THR A 57 -3.26 11.02 -9.74
N GLY A 58 -2.07 10.69 -9.26
CA GLY A 58 -1.57 11.05 -7.93
C GLY A 58 -0.05 10.80 -7.83
N HIS A 59 0.62 11.28 -6.79
CA HIS A 59 2.10 11.27 -6.76
C HIS A 59 2.74 10.93 -5.40
N SER A 60 3.96 10.40 -5.43
CA SER A 60 4.74 9.86 -4.28
C SER A 60 5.24 10.88 -3.24
N GLY A 61 4.70 12.09 -3.25
CA GLY A 61 5.05 13.17 -2.32
C GLY A 61 5.47 14.45 -3.04
N THR A 62 4.90 15.56 -2.59
CA THR A 62 5.08 16.90 -3.16
C THR A 62 6.54 17.33 -3.14
N LEU A 63 7.03 17.78 -4.29
CA LEU A 63 8.21 18.62 -4.45
C LEU A 63 7.78 20.09 -4.51
N ASP A 64 8.50 20.95 -3.81
CA ASP A 64 8.35 22.42 -3.90
C ASP A 64 8.50 22.88 -5.38
N PRO A 65 7.91 24.02 -5.77
CA PRO A 65 7.99 24.57 -7.13
C PRO A 65 9.36 24.50 -7.80
N LYS A 66 10.42 24.99 -7.12
CA LYS A 66 11.80 25.03 -7.63
C LYS A 66 12.57 23.70 -7.60
N VAL A 67 11.97 22.61 -7.10
CA VAL A 67 12.67 21.34 -6.85
C VAL A 67 12.44 20.36 -8.00
N THR A 68 13.50 19.71 -8.46
CA THR A 68 13.50 18.83 -9.64
C THR A 68 13.65 17.34 -9.29
N GLY A 69 13.64 16.47 -10.30
CA GLY A 69 13.91 15.04 -10.15
C GLY A 69 12.68 14.18 -9.86
N CYS A 70 12.94 12.95 -9.37
CA CYS A 70 12.01 11.83 -9.30
C CYS A 70 10.65 12.21 -8.68
N LEU A 71 9.60 12.29 -9.49
CA LEU A 71 8.21 12.39 -9.06
C LEU A 71 7.45 11.18 -9.62
N ILE A 72 7.21 10.17 -8.79
CA ILE A 72 6.45 8.99 -9.24
C ILE A 72 4.99 9.42 -9.39
N VAL A 73 4.49 9.42 -10.61
CA VAL A 73 3.07 9.67 -10.94
C VAL A 73 2.38 8.33 -11.13
N CYS A 74 1.37 8.06 -10.32
CA CYS A 74 0.52 6.87 -10.42
C CYS A 74 -0.75 7.21 -11.20
N ILE A 75 -1.14 6.36 -12.15
CA ILE A 75 -2.34 6.51 -12.99
C ILE A 75 -3.48 5.65 -12.42
N ASP A 76 -4.72 6.10 -12.54
CA ASP A 76 -5.97 5.42 -12.20
C ASP A 76 -5.92 4.39 -11.06
N ARG A 77 -5.74 3.10 -11.37
CA ARG A 77 -5.71 2.00 -10.39
C ARG A 77 -4.47 2.07 -9.50
N ALA A 78 -3.31 2.39 -10.08
CA ALA A 78 -2.06 2.58 -9.36
C ALA A 78 -2.15 3.72 -8.32
N THR A 79 -3.09 4.67 -8.44
CA THR A 79 -3.32 5.68 -7.39
C THR A 79 -3.65 5.07 -6.02
N ARG A 80 -4.07 3.80 -5.96
CA ARG A 80 -4.25 3.05 -4.70
C ARG A 80 -2.96 2.90 -3.90
N LEU A 81 -1.79 2.97 -4.53
CA LEU A 81 -0.44 2.87 -3.94
C LEU A 81 0.15 4.22 -3.49
N VAL A 82 -0.41 5.36 -3.90
CA VAL A 82 0.15 6.70 -3.63
C VAL A 82 0.48 6.91 -2.14
N LYS A 83 -0.38 6.44 -1.22
CA LYS A 83 -0.14 6.57 0.22
C LYS A 83 1.11 5.82 0.70
N SER A 84 1.41 4.62 0.18
CA SER A 84 2.65 3.90 0.55
C SER A 84 3.87 4.60 -0.03
N GLN A 85 3.77 5.09 -1.28
CA GLN A 85 4.86 5.82 -1.93
C GLN A 85 5.14 7.17 -1.26
N GLN A 86 4.14 7.84 -0.71
CA GLN A 86 4.31 9.06 0.09
C GLN A 86 5.10 8.79 1.37
N SER A 87 4.81 7.69 2.08
CA SER A 87 5.53 7.30 3.30
C SER A 87 6.92 6.68 3.06
N ALA A 88 7.24 6.23 1.84
CA ALA A 88 8.53 5.62 1.53
C ALA A 88 9.70 6.62 1.67
N GLY A 89 10.88 6.13 2.07
CA GLY A 89 12.10 6.95 2.21
C GLY A 89 12.52 7.65 0.91
N LYS A 90 13.19 8.80 1.03
CA LYS A 90 13.56 9.68 -0.08
C LYS A 90 15.07 9.96 -0.05
N VAL A 91 15.65 10.28 -1.21
CA VAL A 91 17.04 10.78 -1.31
C VAL A 91 17.07 12.04 -2.16
N TYR A 92 17.85 13.01 -1.70
CA TYR A 92 18.05 14.28 -2.37
C TYR A 92 19.53 14.56 -2.56
N VAL A 93 19.85 15.31 -3.61
CA VAL A 93 21.06 16.12 -3.72
C VAL A 93 20.61 17.58 -3.61
N GLY A 94 21.23 18.34 -2.72
CA GLY A 94 20.87 19.72 -2.45
C GLY A 94 22.08 20.62 -2.33
N ILE A 95 21.92 21.88 -2.71
CA ILE A 95 22.93 22.93 -2.55
C ILE A 95 22.48 23.83 -1.41
N PHE A 96 23.34 24.01 -0.42
CA PHE A 96 23.17 25.03 0.62
C PHE A 96 24.12 26.20 0.38
N ARG A 97 23.69 27.42 0.70
CA ARG A 97 24.54 28.62 0.78
C ARG A 97 24.63 29.06 2.23
N LEU A 98 25.85 29.27 2.72
CA LEU A 98 26.10 29.94 4.00
C LEU A 98 26.04 31.46 3.80
N HIS A 99 25.59 32.22 4.81
CA HIS A 99 25.55 33.69 4.68
C HIS A 99 26.95 34.33 4.72
N GLU A 100 27.91 33.65 5.35
CA GLU A 100 29.31 34.04 5.43
C GLU A 100 30.19 32.85 5.01
N ALA A 101 31.28 33.13 4.30
CA ALA A 101 32.27 32.12 3.94
C ALA A 101 33.05 31.68 5.20
N LEU A 102 33.35 30.37 5.30
CA LEU A 102 34.08 29.82 6.44
C LEU A 102 35.44 29.28 6.00
N ASP A 103 36.49 29.73 6.68
CA ASP A 103 37.85 29.22 6.50
C ASP A 103 38.02 27.78 7.01
N ASP A 104 37.24 27.38 8.03
CA ASP A 104 37.33 26.07 8.66
C ASP A 104 36.55 24.99 7.89
N TYR A 105 37.17 24.51 6.82
CA TYR A 105 36.70 23.36 6.04
C TYR A 105 36.47 22.11 6.91
N LYS A 106 37.26 21.90 7.98
CA LYS A 106 37.11 20.73 8.85
C LYS A 106 35.79 20.80 9.60
N ARG A 107 35.40 21.97 10.12
CA ARG A 107 34.12 22.21 10.79
C ARG A 107 32.92 22.10 9.83
N VAL A 108 33.00 22.67 8.62
CA VAL A 108 31.96 22.50 7.59
C VAL A 108 31.74 21.02 7.28
N HIS A 109 32.84 20.29 7.05
CA HIS A 109 32.83 18.86 6.78
C HIS A 109 32.37 18.03 8.00
N GLN A 110 32.64 18.45 9.24
CA GLN A 110 32.18 17.79 10.47
C GLN A 110 30.66 17.93 10.68
N VAL A 111 30.09 19.11 10.44
CA VAL A 111 28.63 19.32 10.54
C VAL A 111 27.87 18.62 9.40
N CYS A 112 28.47 18.53 8.22
CA CYS A 112 27.82 18.00 7.03
C CYS A 112 28.12 16.51 6.73
N ARG A 113 28.83 15.78 7.61
CA ARG A 113 29.23 14.38 7.34
C ARG A 113 29.19 13.49 8.58
N LEU A 114 28.52 12.34 8.42
CA LEU A 114 28.73 11.16 9.26
C LEU A 114 30.16 10.62 9.16
N ARG A 115 30.85 10.51 10.29
CA ARG A 115 31.89 9.49 10.50
C ARG A 115 31.49 8.60 11.67
N PHE A 116 31.12 7.35 11.38
CA PHE A 116 31.49 6.26 12.28
C PHE A 116 33.01 6.16 12.24
N ARG A 117 33.66 6.59 13.31
CA ARG A 117 35.05 6.26 13.63
C ARG A 117 35.04 5.75 15.07
N ASN A 118 35.82 4.72 15.36
CA ASN A 118 35.84 4.03 16.65
C ASN A 118 36.57 4.83 17.76
N ASP A 119 36.64 6.15 17.61
CA ASP A 119 37.28 7.09 18.54
C ASP A 119 36.17 8.01 19.09
N SER A 120 36.16 8.23 20.41
CA SER A 120 35.02 8.64 21.24
C SER A 120 34.44 10.06 21.03
N GLN A 121 34.58 10.67 19.84
CA GLN A 121 34.15 12.04 19.51
C GLN A 121 33.55 12.15 18.09
N ALA A 122 32.81 11.13 17.65
CA ALA A 122 32.02 11.21 16.42
C ALA A 122 30.85 12.20 16.58
N VAL A 123 30.89 13.31 15.85
CA VAL A 123 29.85 14.35 15.90
C VAL A 123 28.68 13.99 14.97
N GLU A 124 27.64 13.39 15.53
CA GLU A 124 26.35 13.09 14.87
C GLU A 124 25.41 14.31 14.79
N THR A 125 25.86 15.49 14.35
CA THR A 125 25.03 16.70 14.51
C THR A 125 23.73 16.71 13.70
N LEU A 126 23.71 16.11 12.51
CA LEU A 126 22.58 16.16 11.57
C LEU A 126 22.29 14.81 10.89
N SER A 127 22.34 13.76 11.69
CA SER A 127 21.98 12.38 11.35
C SER A 127 21.11 11.77 12.46
N GLY A 128 20.43 10.66 12.18
CA GLY A 128 19.53 10.04 13.14
C GLY A 128 18.23 10.84 13.31
N ALA A 129 17.65 10.80 14.50
CA ALA A 129 16.35 11.39 14.82
C ALA A 129 16.46 12.90 15.09
N LEU A 130 16.09 13.72 14.10
CA LEU A 130 16.19 15.19 14.19
C LEU A 130 14.84 15.84 14.50
N PHE A 131 14.86 16.83 15.39
CA PHE A 131 13.73 17.74 15.56
C PHE A 131 13.62 18.68 14.34
N GLN A 132 12.43 18.76 13.76
CA GLN A 132 12.11 19.71 12.70
C GLN A 132 10.76 20.38 12.97
N ARG A 133 10.67 21.67 12.65
CA ARG A 133 9.40 22.37 12.46
C ARG A 133 9.23 22.66 10.97
N PRO A 134 8.04 22.45 10.37
CA PRO A 134 7.80 22.84 8.98
C PRO A 134 8.12 24.33 8.72
N PRO A 135 8.53 24.68 7.48
CA PRO A 135 8.64 26.08 7.06
C PRO A 135 7.27 26.77 7.07
N LEU A 136 7.25 28.09 6.86
CA LEU A 136 6.01 28.88 6.78
C LEU A 136 5.10 28.41 5.64
N VAL A 137 5.69 28.19 4.46
CA VAL A 137 4.98 27.64 3.29
C VAL A 137 5.10 26.12 3.32
N ALA A 138 4.06 25.45 3.82
CA ALA A 138 4.01 24.00 3.98
C ALA A 138 2.57 23.46 3.85
N ALA A 139 2.40 22.30 3.23
CA ALA A 139 1.11 21.61 3.11
C ALA A 139 0.64 20.91 4.42
N VAL A 140 1.34 21.10 5.55
CA VAL A 140 1.10 20.40 6.82
C VAL A 140 1.25 21.38 7.98
N LYS A 141 0.40 21.24 9.02
CA LYS A 141 0.39 22.08 10.22
C LYS A 141 1.79 22.25 10.83
N ARG A 142 2.14 23.49 11.17
CA ARG A 142 3.50 23.91 11.58
C ARG A 142 3.83 23.59 13.05
N GLN A 143 3.85 22.30 13.38
CA GLN A 143 4.21 21.77 14.72
C GLN A 143 5.62 21.15 14.72
N LEU A 144 6.24 21.08 15.91
CA LEU A 144 7.50 20.37 16.09
C LEU A 144 7.29 18.86 15.92
N ARG A 145 8.19 18.19 15.21
CA ARG A 145 8.15 16.74 14.96
C ARG A 145 9.54 16.16 14.83
N VAL A 146 9.68 14.87 15.14
CA VAL A 146 10.92 14.12 14.92
C VAL A 146 10.90 13.53 13.51
N ARG A 147 12.03 13.60 12.79
CA ARG A 147 12.22 12.97 11.48
C ARG A 147 13.63 12.41 11.34
N THR A 148 13.74 11.21 10.80
CA THR A 148 15.01 10.50 10.68
C THR A 148 15.78 10.90 9.42
N VAL A 149 17.04 11.30 9.58
CA VAL A 149 18.03 11.40 8.49
C VAL A 149 18.95 10.19 8.61
N TYR A 150 18.78 9.23 7.69
CA TYR A 150 19.55 7.98 7.70
C TYR A 150 21.00 8.19 7.27
N GLU A 151 21.25 9.14 6.36
CA GLU A 151 22.58 9.48 5.86
C GLU A 151 22.62 10.95 5.46
N ASN A 152 23.66 11.66 5.87
CA ASN A 152 23.99 13.00 5.39
C ASN A 152 25.48 13.02 5.00
N LYS A 153 25.77 13.42 3.76
CA LYS A 153 27.10 13.39 3.17
C LYS A 153 27.36 14.66 2.36
N LEU A 154 28.28 15.50 2.84
CA LEU A 154 28.93 16.52 2.02
C LEU A 154 29.64 15.86 0.83
N LEU A 155 29.31 16.30 -0.38
CA LEU A 155 29.96 15.90 -1.63
C LEU A 155 31.07 16.90 -1.98
N GLU A 156 30.77 18.19 -1.91
CA GLU A 156 31.64 19.29 -2.32
C GLU A 156 31.35 20.55 -1.50
N TYR A 157 32.33 21.43 -1.33
CA TYR A 157 32.15 22.75 -0.73
C TYR A 157 33.08 23.77 -1.38
N ASP A 158 32.48 24.77 -2.00
CA ASP A 158 33.11 25.96 -2.56
C ASP A 158 33.12 27.06 -1.47
N LYS A 159 34.33 27.33 -0.97
CA LYS A 159 34.57 28.32 0.08
C LYS A 159 34.28 29.75 -0.40
N GLU A 160 34.69 30.11 -1.61
CA GLU A 160 34.58 31.49 -2.13
C GLU A 160 33.12 31.90 -2.32
N LYS A 161 32.27 30.96 -2.77
CA LYS A 161 30.83 31.18 -2.93
C LYS A 161 30.02 30.84 -1.69
N GLY A 162 30.64 30.25 -0.66
CA GLY A 162 29.97 29.71 0.53
C GLY A 162 28.95 28.60 0.21
N LEU A 163 29.14 27.87 -0.89
CA LEU A 163 28.19 26.87 -1.40
C LEU A 163 28.64 25.44 -1.07
N GLY A 164 27.75 24.62 -0.53
CA GLY A 164 28.01 23.21 -0.27
C GLY A 164 26.98 22.29 -0.90
N VAL A 165 27.44 21.19 -1.50
CA VAL A 165 26.60 20.16 -2.10
C VAL A 165 26.48 18.98 -1.13
N ILE A 166 25.25 18.61 -0.75
CA ILE A 166 24.97 17.50 0.16
C ILE A 166 24.08 16.44 -0.49
N ARG A 167 24.36 15.17 -0.19
CA ARG A 167 23.48 14.02 -0.46
C ARG A 167 22.83 13.59 0.86
N VAL A 168 21.50 13.56 0.88
CA VAL A 168 20.69 13.32 2.09
C VAL A 168 19.72 12.16 1.84
N THR A 169 19.86 11.08 2.60
CA THR A 169 18.92 9.95 2.66
C THR A 169 18.04 10.11 3.89
N CYS A 170 16.72 10.24 3.73
CA CYS A 170 15.85 10.62 4.85
C CYS A 170 14.43 10.00 4.81
N GLU A 171 13.79 10.04 5.97
CA GLU A 171 12.39 9.67 6.18
C GLU A 171 11.42 10.57 5.39
N ALA A 172 10.24 10.06 5.06
CA ALA A 172 9.20 10.84 4.42
C ALA A 172 8.75 12.05 5.26
N GLY A 173 8.72 13.22 4.62
CA GLY A 173 8.34 14.47 5.28
C GLY A 173 9.48 15.17 6.01
N THR A 174 10.73 14.72 5.89
CA THR A 174 11.90 15.53 6.27
C THR A 174 12.01 16.74 5.34
N TYR A 175 12.08 17.95 5.90
CA TYR A 175 12.31 19.17 5.13
C TYR A 175 13.81 19.43 4.97
N VAL A 176 14.34 19.21 3.76
CA VAL A 176 15.75 19.51 3.46
C VAL A 176 16.05 21.01 3.56
N ARG A 177 15.09 21.88 3.23
CA ARG A 177 15.18 23.33 3.48
C ARG A 177 15.51 23.66 4.94
N THR A 178 14.83 23.00 5.88
CA THR A 178 15.07 23.15 7.32
C THR A 178 16.44 22.58 7.71
N LEU A 179 16.87 21.47 7.09
CA LEU A 179 18.19 20.89 7.29
C LEU A 179 19.32 21.87 6.89
N CYS A 180 19.21 22.55 5.76
CA CYS A 180 20.20 23.56 5.33
C CYS A 180 20.28 24.75 6.31
N VAL A 181 19.15 25.18 6.87
CA VAL A 181 19.14 26.20 7.93
C VAL A 181 19.83 25.70 9.19
N HIS A 182 19.60 24.44 9.58
CA HIS A 182 20.26 23.83 10.75
C HIS A 182 21.79 23.69 10.55
N ILE A 183 22.25 23.36 9.34
CA ILE A 183 23.69 23.38 8.99
C ILE A 183 24.27 24.77 9.29
N GLY A 184 23.64 25.83 8.76
CA GLY A 184 24.08 27.21 8.99
C GLY A 184 24.07 27.63 10.47
N LEU A 185 23.05 27.23 11.24
CA LEU A 185 22.96 27.54 12.67
C LEU A 185 24.06 26.85 13.50
N LEU A 186 24.40 25.59 13.20
CA LEU A 186 25.49 24.86 13.87
C LEU A 186 26.88 25.40 13.50
N LEU A 187 27.01 25.95 12.29
CA LEU A 187 28.23 26.61 11.83
C LEU A 187 28.37 28.04 12.39
N GLY A 188 27.27 28.68 12.76
CA GLY A 188 27.24 30.01 13.40
C GLY A 188 26.98 31.18 12.45
N CYS A 189 27.27 31.02 11.14
CA CYS A 189 27.04 32.03 10.10
C CYS A 189 25.59 32.05 9.56
N GLY A 190 24.78 31.04 9.86
CA GLY A 190 23.49 30.84 9.20
C GLY A 190 23.62 30.33 7.76
N GLY A 191 22.49 29.94 7.16
CA GLY A 191 22.48 29.38 5.81
C GLY A 191 21.09 29.05 5.30
N VAL A 192 21.00 28.87 3.98
CA VAL A 192 19.77 28.64 3.23
C VAL A 192 19.95 27.50 2.22
N MET A 193 18.84 26.94 1.76
CA MET A 193 18.81 25.98 0.64
C MET A 193 18.67 26.77 -0.67
N GLU A 194 19.65 26.64 -1.55
CA GLU A 194 19.66 27.30 -2.86
C GLU A 194 18.92 26.44 -3.89
N GLU A 195 19.35 25.19 -4.05
CA GLU A 195 18.80 24.23 -5.00
C GLU A 195 18.57 22.86 -4.36
N LEU A 196 17.67 22.07 -4.96
CA LEU A 196 17.38 20.71 -4.52
C LEU A 196 16.86 19.88 -5.70
N ARG A 197 17.41 18.67 -5.85
CA ARG A 197 16.94 17.62 -6.75
C ARG A 197 16.64 16.36 -5.95
N ARG A 198 15.50 15.71 -6.21
CA ARG A 198 15.17 14.40 -5.61
C ARG A 198 15.67 13.28 -6.53
N ILE A 199 16.70 12.58 -6.09
CA ILE A 199 17.35 11.50 -6.87
C ILE A 199 16.79 10.10 -6.55
N ARG A 200 15.96 9.96 -5.50
CA ARG A 200 15.21 8.72 -5.22
C ARG A 200 13.88 9.00 -4.53
N SER A 201 12.85 8.27 -4.97
CA SER A 201 11.54 8.22 -4.31
C SER A 201 11.13 6.77 -4.04
N GLY A 202 11.26 6.31 -2.79
CA GLY A 202 10.97 4.90 -2.47
C GLY A 202 11.95 3.97 -3.18
N ILE A 203 11.42 3.09 -4.03
CA ILE A 203 12.22 2.10 -4.78
C ILE A 203 12.83 2.66 -6.07
N LEU A 204 12.29 3.74 -6.65
CA LEU A 204 12.76 4.29 -7.92
C LEU A 204 13.78 5.41 -7.72
N THR A 205 14.93 5.24 -8.37
CA THR A 205 16.03 6.22 -8.46
C THR A 205 15.90 7.10 -9.71
N GLU A 206 16.89 7.94 -9.99
CA GLU A 206 16.98 8.67 -11.26
C GLU A 206 17.48 7.84 -12.44
N GLU A 207 18.11 6.69 -12.17
CA GLU A 207 18.55 5.73 -13.19
C GLU A 207 17.41 4.77 -13.60
N ASP A 208 16.38 4.63 -12.77
CA ASP A 208 15.22 3.76 -13.00
C ASP A 208 14.21 4.35 -14.03
N ASN A 209 14.60 4.36 -15.30
CA ASN A 209 13.73 4.74 -16.43
C ASN A 209 12.98 6.07 -16.16
N MET A 210 13.73 7.10 -15.76
CA MET A 210 13.15 8.43 -15.61
C MET A 210 12.86 9.03 -16.99
N VAL A 211 11.71 9.69 -17.11
CA VAL A 211 11.23 10.35 -18.32
C VAL A 211 10.80 11.77 -18.02
N THR A 212 10.77 12.62 -19.02
CA THR A 212 10.35 14.03 -18.92
C THR A 212 8.88 14.20 -19.33
N MET A 213 8.35 15.42 -19.17
CA MET A 213 7.03 15.77 -19.73
C MET A 213 6.99 15.73 -21.26
N HIS A 214 8.13 15.93 -21.93
CA HIS A 214 8.21 15.87 -23.40
C HIS A 214 8.04 14.44 -23.90
N ASP A 215 8.75 13.49 -23.29
CA ASP A 215 8.65 12.06 -23.63
C ASP A 215 7.21 11.53 -23.48
N ILE A 216 6.45 12.01 -22.49
CA ILE A 216 5.03 11.65 -22.30
C ILE A 216 4.16 12.18 -23.44
N LEU A 217 4.38 13.42 -23.88
CA LEU A 217 3.63 14.04 -24.97
C LEU A 217 3.95 13.35 -26.30
N ASP A 218 5.23 13.11 -26.58
CA ASP A 218 5.70 12.46 -27.80
C ASP A 218 5.23 11.00 -27.88
N ALA A 219 5.30 10.25 -26.76
CA ALA A 219 4.79 8.88 -26.71
C ALA A 219 3.26 8.79 -26.90
N LYS A 220 2.50 9.77 -26.38
CA LYS A 220 1.05 9.83 -26.60
C LYS A 220 0.71 10.19 -28.06
N TRP A 221 1.39 11.19 -28.62
CA TRP A 221 1.23 11.59 -30.02
C TRP A 221 1.55 10.43 -30.96
N LEU A 222 2.65 9.70 -30.71
CA LEU A 222 3.03 8.53 -31.50
C LEU A 222 1.94 7.44 -31.48
N TYR A 223 1.36 7.15 -30.31
CA TYR A 223 0.25 6.22 -30.20
C TYR A 223 -1.01 6.70 -30.94
N ASP A 224 -1.40 7.97 -30.79
CA ASP A 224 -2.62 8.50 -31.40
C ASP A 224 -2.52 8.60 -32.93
N ASN A 225 -1.35 8.99 -33.46
CA ASN A 225 -1.13 9.23 -34.88
C ASN A 225 -0.62 8.00 -35.65
N ARG A 226 0.09 7.06 -35.01
CA ARG A 226 0.69 5.88 -35.67
C ARG A 226 0.31 4.53 -35.09
N ARG A 227 -0.45 4.50 -33.98
CA ARG A 227 -0.80 3.26 -33.23
C ARG A 227 0.40 2.45 -32.75
N ASP A 228 1.56 3.09 -32.62
CA ASP A 228 2.75 2.47 -32.05
C ASP A 228 2.74 2.64 -30.52
N GLU A 229 2.60 1.50 -29.82
CA GLU A 229 2.57 1.44 -28.36
C GLU A 229 3.96 1.46 -27.71
N SER A 230 5.03 1.22 -28.49
CA SER A 230 6.36 0.90 -27.95
C SER A 230 6.90 2.01 -27.03
N TYR A 231 6.78 3.27 -27.44
CA TYR A 231 7.23 4.40 -26.65
C TYR A 231 6.35 4.61 -25.40
N LEU A 232 5.04 4.40 -25.52
CA LEU A 232 4.11 4.56 -24.40
C LEU A 232 4.31 3.46 -23.32
N ARG A 233 4.63 2.23 -23.75
CA ARG A 233 5.04 1.11 -22.86
C ARG A 233 6.42 1.31 -22.23
N ARG A 234 7.31 2.09 -22.84
CA ARG A 234 8.58 2.53 -22.22
C ARG A 234 8.34 3.62 -21.17
N VAL A 235 7.54 4.63 -21.48
CA VAL A 235 7.24 5.76 -20.60
C VAL A 235 6.43 5.35 -19.36
N ILE A 236 5.48 4.43 -19.53
CA ILE A 236 4.60 3.94 -18.47
C ILE A 236 5.05 2.56 -18.02
N MET A 237 5.51 2.44 -16.77
CA MET A 237 5.84 1.16 -16.15
C MET A 237 4.60 0.54 -15.47
N PRO A 238 4.48 -0.79 -15.35
CA PRO A 238 3.40 -1.41 -14.57
C PRO A 238 3.58 -1.11 -13.06
N LEU A 239 2.48 -0.94 -12.33
CA LEU A 239 2.49 -0.66 -10.88
C LEU A 239 3.27 -1.68 -10.05
N GLU A 240 3.42 -2.91 -10.55
CA GLU A 240 4.22 -3.98 -9.97
C GLU A 240 5.69 -3.59 -9.75
N LYS A 241 6.25 -2.70 -10.59
CA LYS A 241 7.60 -2.14 -10.43
C LYS A 241 7.79 -1.40 -9.10
N LEU A 242 6.72 -0.88 -8.49
CA LEU A 242 6.77 -0.24 -7.16
C LEU A 242 6.81 -1.25 -5.99
N LEU A 243 6.57 -2.53 -6.26
CA LEU A 243 6.33 -3.56 -5.24
C LEU A 243 7.45 -4.60 -5.17
N ILE A 244 8.42 -4.57 -6.09
CA ILE A 244 9.57 -5.50 -6.19
C ILE A 244 10.40 -5.66 -4.90
N GLY A 245 10.37 -4.69 -3.98
CA GLY A 245 11.03 -4.79 -2.68
C GLY A 245 10.27 -5.56 -1.59
N HIS A 246 9.04 -6.00 -1.85
CA HIS A 246 8.24 -6.77 -0.88
C HIS A 246 8.41 -8.27 -1.10
N LYS A 247 8.44 -9.05 -0.01
CA LYS A 247 8.32 -10.52 -0.07
C LYS A 247 6.96 -10.89 -0.65
N ARG A 248 6.92 -11.94 -1.48
CA ARG A 248 5.73 -12.31 -2.25
C ARG A 248 5.05 -13.55 -1.68
N ILE A 249 3.72 -13.56 -1.76
CA ILE A 249 2.90 -14.78 -1.67
C ILE A 249 2.02 -14.87 -2.92
N MET A 250 2.22 -15.93 -3.69
CA MET A 250 1.46 -16.24 -4.89
C MET A 250 0.23 -17.05 -4.52
N LEU A 251 -0.93 -16.60 -5.00
CA LEU A 251 -2.22 -17.20 -4.67
C LEU A 251 -2.70 -18.15 -5.77
N LYS A 252 -3.61 -19.08 -5.40
CA LYS A 252 -4.47 -19.76 -6.38
C LYS A 252 -5.43 -18.75 -7.01
N ASP A 253 -5.64 -18.83 -8.32
CA ASP A 253 -6.55 -17.97 -9.07
C ASP A 253 -7.98 -17.95 -8.46
N THR A 254 -8.42 -19.11 -7.94
CA THR A 254 -9.69 -19.31 -7.23
C THR A 254 -9.89 -18.43 -5.98
N ALA A 255 -8.78 -18.00 -5.34
CA ALA A 255 -8.77 -17.17 -4.14
C ALA A 255 -8.69 -15.66 -4.46
N VAL A 256 -8.21 -15.28 -5.64
CA VAL A 256 -7.92 -13.88 -6.04
C VAL A 256 -9.15 -12.99 -5.85
N SER A 257 -10.30 -13.42 -6.40
CA SER A 257 -11.55 -12.66 -6.33
C SER A 257 -11.95 -12.37 -4.87
N ALA A 258 -11.83 -13.34 -3.96
CA ALA A 258 -12.17 -13.14 -2.55
C ALA A 258 -11.28 -12.08 -1.88
N ILE A 259 -9.98 -12.05 -2.20
CA ILE A 259 -9.04 -11.03 -1.72
C ILE A 259 -9.41 -9.63 -2.24
N CYS A 260 -9.84 -9.50 -3.51
CA CYS A 260 -10.32 -8.22 -4.06
C CYS A 260 -11.58 -7.69 -3.34
N TYR A 261 -12.37 -8.58 -2.74
CA TYR A 261 -13.52 -8.23 -1.89
C TYR A 261 -13.17 -7.92 -0.43
N GLY A 262 -11.90 -8.06 -0.03
CA GLY A 262 -11.44 -7.78 1.32
C GLY A 262 -11.34 -9.00 2.24
N ALA A 263 -11.49 -10.22 1.70
CA ALA A 263 -11.29 -11.44 2.50
C ALA A 263 -9.84 -11.55 2.99
N LYS A 264 -9.65 -12.14 4.17
CA LYS A 264 -8.31 -12.43 4.69
C LYS A 264 -7.70 -13.63 3.96
N LEU A 265 -6.37 -13.68 3.83
CA LEU A 265 -5.70 -14.80 3.15
C LEU A 265 -5.61 -16.02 4.07
N MET A 266 -6.37 -17.06 3.74
CA MET A 266 -6.31 -18.37 4.40
C MET A 266 -5.29 -19.28 3.70
N LEU A 267 -4.68 -20.19 4.45
CA LEU A 267 -3.60 -21.05 3.96
C LEU A 267 -3.94 -21.88 2.69
N PRO A 268 -5.16 -22.44 2.51
CA PRO A 268 -5.52 -23.16 1.28
C PRO A 268 -5.55 -22.31 -0.01
N GLY A 269 -5.44 -20.97 0.12
CA GLY A 269 -5.31 -20.05 -1.02
C GLY A 269 -3.87 -19.79 -1.44
N VAL A 270 -2.87 -20.27 -0.70
CA VAL A 270 -1.44 -20.06 -0.97
C VAL A 270 -0.91 -21.15 -1.90
N LEU A 271 -0.32 -20.74 -3.03
CA LEU A 271 0.35 -21.63 -3.97
C LEU A 271 1.87 -21.66 -3.72
N ARG A 272 2.50 -20.48 -3.62
CA ARG A 272 3.94 -20.28 -3.41
C ARG A 272 4.22 -19.07 -2.53
N TYR A 273 5.37 -19.05 -1.87
CA TYR A 273 5.77 -17.98 -0.94
C TYR A 273 7.29 -17.76 -0.96
N ASP A 274 7.76 -16.53 -0.71
CA ASP A 274 9.19 -16.25 -0.54
C ASP A 274 9.74 -16.75 0.81
N ASN A 275 11.06 -16.76 0.91
CA ASN A 275 11.79 -17.06 2.14
C ASN A 275 11.70 -15.89 3.15
N ASP A 276 12.10 -16.19 4.38
CA ASP A 276 12.35 -15.23 5.45
C ASP A 276 11.17 -14.32 5.82
N ILE A 277 9.94 -14.68 5.45
CA ILE A 277 8.73 -13.95 5.84
C ILE A 277 8.61 -14.02 7.36
N THR A 278 8.60 -12.86 8.00
CA THR A 278 8.41 -12.70 9.45
C THR A 278 7.01 -12.16 9.77
N VAL A 279 6.53 -12.41 11.00
CA VAL A 279 5.22 -11.91 11.42
C VAL A 279 5.24 -10.38 11.47
N ASN A 280 4.18 -9.77 10.95
CA ASN A 280 4.01 -8.33 10.69
C ASN A 280 4.78 -7.75 9.48
N ASP A 281 5.48 -8.56 8.69
CA ASP A 281 6.07 -8.11 7.42
C ASP A 281 5.00 -7.56 6.47
N GLU A 282 5.34 -6.49 5.74
CA GLU A 282 4.57 -6.07 4.58
C GLU A 282 4.94 -6.91 3.36
N ILE A 283 3.95 -7.64 2.86
CA ILE A 283 4.09 -8.59 1.75
C ILE A 283 3.16 -8.18 0.60
N VAL A 284 3.53 -8.58 -0.62
CA VAL A 284 2.64 -8.46 -1.78
C VAL A 284 1.98 -9.81 -2.07
N LEU A 285 0.65 -9.78 -2.20
CA LEU A 285 -0.13 -10.92 -2.69
C LEU A 285 -0.24 -10.80 -4.21
N MET A 286 0.14 -11.86 -4.93
CA MET A 286 0.23 -11.85 -6.39
C MET A 286 -0.50 -13.03 -7.04
N THR A 287 -0.92 -12.86 -8.29
CA THR A 287 -1.44 -13.96 -9.12
C THR A 287 -0.29 -14.82 -9.66
N THR A 288 -0.63 -15.97 -10.21
CA THR A 288 0.29 -16.82 -10.99
C THR A 288 0.93 -16.09 -12.18
N LYS A 289 0.20 -15.13 -12.76
CA LYS A 289 0.61 -14.30 -13.92
C LYS A 289 1.58 -13.15 -13.58
N GLY A 290 1.77 -12.87 -12.29
CA GLY A 290 2.64 -11.79 -11.80
C GLY A 290 1.90 -10.52 -11.31
N GLU A 291 0.58 -10.47 -11.38
CA GLU A 291 -0.22 -9.27 -11.09
C GLU A 291 -0.29 -9.01 -9.57
N ALA A 292 -0.17 -7.75 -9.15
CA ALA A 292 -0.30 -7.38 -7.75
C ALA A 292 -1.78 -7.29 -7.32
N ILE A 293 -2.23 -8.24 -6.51
CA ILE A 293 -3.61 -8.30 -5.98
C ILE A 293 -3.77 -7.28 -4.85
N ALA A 294 -2.88 -7.34 -3.85
CA ALA A 294 -2.95 -6.53 -2.64
C ALA A 294 -1.60 -6.45 -1.92
N ILE A 295 -1.40 -5.38 -1.14
CA ILE A 295 -0.44 -5.37 -0.04
C ILE A 295 -1.13 -5.94 1.19
N ALA A 296 -0.48 -6.88 1.88
CA ALA A 296 -0.95 -7.50 3.10
C ALA A 296 0.14 -7.46 4.18
N ILE A 297 -0.26 -7.75 5.42
CA ILE A 297 0.62 -7.90 6.57
C ILE A 297 0.62 -9.38 6.93
N ALA A 298 1.81 -10.00 6.93
CA ALA A 298 1.99 -11.40 7.27
C ALA A 298 1.61 -11.67 8.73
N LEU A 299 0.93 -12.79 8.97
CA LEU A 299 0.54 -13.31 10.28
C LEU A 299 1.14 -14.69 10.57
N MET A 300 1.86 -15.24 9.59
CA MET A 300 2.60 -16.51 9.65
C MET A 300 4.03 -16.27 9.16
N THR A 301 4.99 -17.03 9.69
CA THR A 301 6.36 -17.05 9.19
C THR A 301 6.49 -18.04 8.04
N THR A 302 7.58 -17.97 7.26
CA THR A 302 7.90 -18.98 6.23
C THR A 302 7.82 -20.41 6.79
N ALA A 303 8.30 -20.65 8.02
CA ALA A 303 8.22 -21.97 8.66
C ALA A 303 6.77 -22.40 8.97
N THR A 304 5.92 -21.52 9.50
CA THR A 304 4.52 -21.90 9.81
C THR A 304 3.64 -22.03 8.56
N ILE A 305 3.95 -21.30 7.48
CA ILE A 305 3.31 -21.52 6.17
C ILE A 305 3.64 -22.92 5.62
N ALA A 306 4.84 -23.44 5.89
CA ALA A 306 5.27 -24.76 5.46
C ALA A 306 4.62 -25.90 6.26
N THR A 307 4.49 -25.75 7.59
CA THR A 307 4.12 -26.86 8.50
C THR A 307 2.65 -26.91 8.91
N CYS A 308 1.91 -25.80 8.94
CA CYS A 308 0.51 -25.81 9.36
C CYS A 308 -0.41 -26.30 8.23
N ASP A 309 -1.49 -27.02 8.56
CA ASP A 309 -2.50 -27.44 7.57
C ASP A 309 -3.61 -26.41 7.34
N HIS A 310 -3.84 -25.55 8.34
CA HIS A 310 -4.90 -24.55 8.34
C HIS A 310 -4.46 -23.29 9.07
N GLY A 311 -5.16 -22.18 8.79
CA GLY A 311 -4.96 -20.92 9.50
C GLY A 311 -4.96 -19.70 8.59
N LEU A 312 -4.71 -18.56 9.22
CA LEU A 312 -4.74 -17.23 8.62
C LEU A 312 -3.31 -16.77 8.32
N VAL A 313 -2.95 -16.66 7.04
CA VAL A 313 -1.59 -16.32 6.58
C VAL A 313 -1.35 -14.82 6.60
N ALA A 314 -2.32 -14.02 6.17
CA ALA A 314 -2.15 -12.56 6.08
C ALA A 314 -3.46 -11.77 6.22
N LYS A 315 -3.37 -10.61 6.87
CA LYS A 315 -4.43 -9.59 6.91
C LYS A 315 -4.18 -8.55 5.83
N LEU A 316 -5.21 -8.12 5.10
CA LEU A 316 -5.03 -7.14 4.02
C LEU A 316 -4.74 -5.75 4.58
N LYS A 317 -3.77 -5.06 3.96
CA LYS A 317 -3.45 -3.65 4.21
C LYS A 317 -4.03 -2.74 3.13
N ARG A 318 -3.94 -3.16 1.86
CA ARG A 318 -4.44 -2.41 0.70
C ARG A 318 -4.71 -3.32 -0.51
N VAL A 319 -5.97 -3.45 -0.92
CA VAL A 319 -6.32 -4.07 -2.21
C VAL A 319 -5.91 -3.14 -3.36
N ILE A 320 -5.28 -3.70 -4.40
CA ILE A 320 -4.80 -3.00 -5.59
C ILE A 320 -5.66 -3.37 -6.80
N MET A 321 -5.84 -4.67 -7.04
CA MET A 321 -6.59 -5.23 -8.17
C MET A 321 -8.09 -4.85 -8.14
N GLU A 322 -8.73 -4.86 -9.30
CA GLU A 322 -10.17 -4.64 -9.44
C GLU A 322 -10.97 -5.79 -8.82
N ARG A 323 -12.22 -5.49 -8.45
CA ARG A 323 -13.21 -6.53 -8.15
C ARG A 323 -13.70 -7.13 -9.46
N ASP A 324 -14.10 -8.39 -9.43
CA ASP A 324 -14.67 -9.12 -10.56
C ASP A 324 -13.77 -9.29 -11.80
N LEU A 325 -12.50 -8.86 -11.75
CA LEU A 325 -11.50 -9.22 -12.76
C LEU A 325 -11.29 -10.75 -12.80
N TYR A 326 -11.22 -11.39 -11.64
CA TYR A 326 -11.22 -12.85 -11.53
C TYR A 326 -12.60 -13.35 -11.07
N PRO A 327 -13.11 -14.48 -11.60
CA PRO A 327 -14.44 -14.97 -11.31
C PRO A 327 -14.64 -15.32 -9.83
N ARG A 328 -15.88 -15.13 -9.35
CA ARG A 328 -16.25 -15.41 -7.95
C ARG A 328 -16.40 -16.92 -7.73
N GLN A 329 -15.33 -17.58 -7.29
CA GLN A 329 -15.30 -19.03 -7.05
C GLN A 329 -15.54 -19.44 -5.59
N TRP A 330 -15.61 -18.50 -4.65
CA TRP A 330 -15.88 -18.83 -3.24
C TRP A 330 -17.24 -19.54 -3.08
N GLY A 331 -17.28 -20.56 -2.24
CA GLY A 331 -18.49 -21.36 -2.02
C GLY A 331 -18.83 -22.35 -3.13
N ARG A 332 -17.95 -22.58 -4.11
CA ARG A 332 -18.03 -23.68 -5.10
C ARG A 332 -17.17 -24.91 -4.77
N GLY A 333 -16.27 -24.83 -3.78
CA GLY A 333 -15.45 -25.98 -3.38
C GLY A 333 -16.26 -27.10 -2.71
N PRO A 334 -15.77 -28.36 -2.70
CA PRO A 334 -16.54 -29.53 -2.24
C PRO A 334 -17.18 -29.36 -0.85
N VAL A 335 -16.40 -28.93 0.14
CA VAL A 335 -16.86 -28.67 1.52
C VAL A 335 -17.98 -27.63 1.57
N ALA A 336 -17.91 -26.60 0.72
CA ALA A 336 -18.92 -25.54 0.70
C ALA A 336 -20.19 -25.97 -0.06
N MET A 337 -20.07 -26.83 -1.08
CA MET A 337 -21.23 -27.45 -1.73
C MET A 337 -21.92 -28.44 -0.79
N GLU A 338 -21.17 -29.29 -0.08
CA GLU A 338 -21.74 -30.24 0.87
C GLU A 338 -22.44 -29.52 2.03
N ARG A 339 -21.82 -28.47 2.58
CA ARG A 339 -22.47 -27.61 3.57
C ARG A 339 -23.75 -26.95 3.03
N LYS A 340 -23.79 -26.53 1.76
CA LYS A 340 -25.02 -26.02 1.13
C LYS A 340 -26.10 -27.10 1.02
N LYS A 341 -25.75 -28.35 0.70
CA LYS A 341 -26.70 -29.48 0.71
C LYS A 341 -27.26 -29.72 2.11
N LEU A 342 -26.41 -29.78 3.14
CA LEU A 342 -26.83 -29.98 4.53
C LEU A 342 -27.77 -28.87 5.04
N VAL A 343 -27.51 -27.61 4.66
CA VAL A 343 -28.43 -26.48 4.94
C VAL A 343 -29.75 -26.63 4.17
N ALA A 344 -29.71 -27.03 2.90
CA ALA A 344 -30.91 -27.25 2.08
C ALA A 344 -31.76 -28.45 2.57
N GLN A 345 -31.12 -29.46 3.17
CA GLN A 345 -31.75 -30.63 3.78
C GLN A 345 -32.30 -30.33 5.20
N GLY A 346 -32.16 -29.10 5.71
CA GLY A 346 -32.58 -28.72 7.07
C GLY A 346 -31.69 -29.27 8.19
N LEU A 347 -30.68 -30.09 7.86
CA LEU A 347 -29.73 -30.69 8.80
C LEU A 347 -28.75 -29.68 9.40
N LEU A 348 -28.62 -28.47 8.84
CA LEU A 348 -27.71 -27.47 9.39
C LEU A 348 -28.30 -26.06 9.33
N SER A 349 -28.19 -25.32 10.45
CA SER A 349 -28.63 -23.92 10.50
C SER A 349 -27.85 -23.05 9.51
N LYS A 350 -28.54 -22.09 8.88
CA LYS A 350 -27.96 -21.10 7.96
C LYS A 350 -26.77 -20.34 8.58
N TYR A 351 -26.77 -20.17 9.90
CA TYR A 351 -25.74 -19.44 10.66
C TYR A 351 -24.77 -20.34 11.44
N ALA A 352 -24.82 -21.66 11.23
CA ALA A 352 -24.00 -22.62 11.99
C ALA A 352 -22.49 -22.31 11.90
N LYS A 353 -21.76 -22.45 13.00
CA LYS A 353 -20.31 -22.23 13.03
C LYS A 353 -19.56 -23.39 12.35
N PRO A 354 -18.34 -23.17 11.83
CA PRO A 354 -17.51 -24.28 11.33
C PRO A 354 -17.27 -25.30 12.45
N GLY A 355 -17.57 -26.58 12.19
CA GLY A 355 -17.45 -27.67 13.18
C GLY A 355 -18.72 -27.92 14.02
N GLU A 356 -19.78 -27.14 13.86
CA GLU A 356 -21.06 -27.39 14.52
C GLU A 356 -21.78 -28.56 13.82
N ALA A 357 -22.01 -29.65 14.55
CA ALA A 357 -22.65 -30.85 14.03
C ALA A 357 -24.13 -30.57 13.69
N PRO A 358 -24.73 -31.30 12.72
CA PRO A 358 -26.18 -31.29 12.56
C PRO A 358 -26.86 -31.70 13.87
N PRO A 359 -27.96 -31.05 14.30
CA PRO A 359 -28.70 -31.51 15.47
C PRO A 359 -29.17 -32.95 15.20
N VAL A 360 -28.83 -33.86 16.12
CA VAL A 360 -29.22 -35.27 16.02
C VAL A 360 -30.75 -35.32 16.06
N VAL A 361 -31.36 -35.63 14.92
CA VAL A 361 -32.80 -35.89 14.84
C VAL A 361 -33.09 -37.08 15.76
N PRO A 362 -33.98 -36.96 16.76
CA PRO A 362 -34.33 -38.10 17.59
C PRO A 362 -34.85 -39.22 16.70
N ALA A 363 -34.23 -40.41 16.80
CA ALA A 363 -34.63 -41.55 16.00
C ALA A 363 -36.12 -41.85 16.25
N ALA A 364 -36.91 -41.85 15.18
CA ALA A 364 -38.35 -42.09 15.27
C ALA A 364 -38.62 -43.40 16.04
N SER A 365 -39.31 -43.29 17.18
CA SER A 365 -39.68 -44.43 17.99
C SER A 365 -40.58 -45.36 17.17
N LYS A 366 -40.14 -46.61 17.00
CA LYS A 366 -40.90 -47.61 16.26
C LYS A 366 -42.28 -47.79 16.90
N VAL A 367 -43.32 -47.58 16.09
CA VAL A 367 -44.71 -47.87 16.44
C VAL A 367 -44.82 -49.34 16.90
N ARG A 368 -45.47 -49.57 18.04
CA ARG A 368 -45.88 -50.90 18.51
C ARG A 368 -47.39 -50.87 18.78
N ASN A 369 -48.15 -51.61 17.98
CA ASN A 369 -49.59 -51.78 18.15
C ASN A 369 -49.89 -52.95 19.10
N SER A 370 -50.82 -52.74 20.05
CA SER A 370 -51.66 -53.78 20.66
C SER A 370 -52.89 -53.12 21.32
N HIS A 371 -54.04 -53.80 21.31
CA HIS A 371 -55.39 -53.20 21.51
C HIS A 371 -55.93 -53.21 22.96
N ASN A 372 -56.74 -52.18 23.28
CA ASN A 372 -58.00 -52.12 24.07
C ASN A 372 -58.07 -52.59 25.56
N PRO A 373 -59.06 -52.14 26.38
CA PRO A 373 -59.84 -50.87 26.36
C PRO A 373 -60.07 -50.15 27.74
N VAL A 374 -60.27 -48.81 27.69
CA VAL A 374 -61.21 -47.88 28.43
C VAL A 374 -61.84 -48.37 29.79
N PRO A 375 -61.83 -47.61 30.94
CA PRO A 375 -62.56 -46.31 31.06
C PRO A 375 -62.09 -45.18 32.05
N VAL A 376 -62.33 -43.92 31.60
CA VAL A 376 -62.95 -42.74 32.28
C VAL A 376 -62.43 -42.17 33.62
N SER A 377 -61.98 -40.88 33.60
CA SER A 377 -62.54 -39.78 34.44
C SER A 377 -62.07 -38.36 34.05
N SER A 378 -62.98 -37.37 34.18
CA SER A 378 -62.89 -35.89 34.04
C SER A 378 -61.62 -35.17 34.57
N SER A 379 -61.25 -33.93 34.18
CA SER A 379 -62.10 -32.72 33.96
C SER A 379 -61.56 -31.65 32.99
N SER A 380 -62.42 -30.67 32.62
CA SER A 380 -62.16 -29.37 31.94
C SER A 380 -61.16 -28.46 32.71
N SER A 381 -60.57 -27.37 32.19
CA SER A 381 -61.01 -26.31 31.24
C SER A 381 -59.83 -25.49 30.63
N ASP A 382 -59.93 -24.51 29.70
CA ASP A 382 -60.77 -24.26 28.49
C ASP A 382 -60.16 -23.05 27.65
N GLU A 383 -60.71 -22.78 26.44
CA GLU A 383 -60.65 -21.58 25.54
C GLU A 383 -59.34 -20.77 25.24
N GLU A 384 -58.77 -21.03 24.05
CA GLU A 384 -58.66 -20.16 22.83
C GLU A 384 -58.04 -18.70 22.82
N PRO A 385 -57.60 -18.16 21.63
CA PRO A 385 -56.45 -17.24 21.54
C PRO A 385 -56.70 -15.81 20.96
N GLY A 386 -55.68 -14.93 21.01
CA GLY A 386 -55.69 -13.60 20.37
C GLY A 386 -54.30 -12.93 20.16
N PRO A 387 -54.14 -11.93 19.24
CA PRO A 387 -52.94 -11.89 18.38
C PRO A 387 -52.17 -10.51 18.37
N PRO A 388 -51.47 -10.01 17.31
CA PRO A 388 -50.01 -9.76 17.42
C PRO A 388 -49.52 -8.32 17.08
N ARG A 389 -48.34 -7.91 17.59
CA ARG A 389 -47.61 -6.68 17.20
C ARG A 389 -46.10 -6.80 17.45
N SER A 390 -45.21 -5.95 16.93
CA SER A 390 -44.98 -5.46 15.55
C SER A 390 -43.56 -4.84 15.50
N LYS A 391 -42.96 -4.67 14.30
CA LYS A 391 -41.55 -4.22 14.15
C LYS A 391 -41.36 -2.72 14.49
N LYS A 392 -40.25 -2.36 15.14
CA LYS A 392 -39.58 -1.05 15.00
C LYS A 392 -38.05 -1.20 14.98
N ASN A 393 -37.39 -0.32 14.23
CA ASN A 393 -35.94 -0.20 14.10
C ASN A 393 -35.51 1.25 14.52
N PRO A 394 -34.20 1.52 14.73
CA PRO A 394 -33.76 2.57 15.66
C PRO A 394 -33.43 3.93 15.03
N LYS A 395 -33.38 4.96 15.89
CA LYS A 395 -32.57 6.19 15.74
C LYS A 395 -32.09 6.64 17.12
N ILE A 396 -30.80 6.98 17.23
CA ILE A 396 -30.23 7.75 18.34
C ILE A 396 -29.41 8.88 17.70
N GLN A 397 -29.60 10.11 18.20
CA GLN A 397 -28.76 11.27 17.89
C GLN A 397 -28.06 11.70 19.17
N GLU A 398 -26.78 12.06 19.07
CA GLU A 398 -26.03 12.72 20.13
C GLU A 398 -26.26 14.25 20.06
N PRO A 399 -26.35 14.96 21.20
CA PRO A 399 -26.39 16.41 21.22
C PRO A 399 -24.99 17.03 21.31
N SER A 400 -24.81 18.18 20.67
CA SER A 400 -23.67 19.07 20.82
C SER A 400 -23.77 19.92 22.08
N SER A 401 -22.63 20.24 22.69
CA SER A 401 -22.50 21.27 23.74
C SER A 401 -21.40 22.27 23.35
N ASP A 402 -21.82 23.46 22.93
CA ASP A 402 -20.99 24.66 22.97
C ASP A 402 -21.26 25.37 24.31
N GLU A 403 -20.23 25.89 24.97
CA GLU A 403 -20.27 27.24 25.55
C GLU A 403 -18.84 27.78 25.80
N SER A 404 -18.74 29.08 26.09
CA SER A 404 -17.62 29.97 25.78
C SER A 404 -16.57 30.17 26.89
N ASP A 405 -15.32 30.42 26.47
CA ASP A 405 -14.57 31.68 26.74
C ASP A 405 -13.34 31.80 25.82
#